data_AF-A0A060M8P6-F1
#
_entry.id   AF-A0A060M8P6-F1
#
_cell.length_a   1.000
_cell.length_b   1.000
_cell.length_c   1.000
_cell.angle_alpha   90.00
_cell.angle_beta   90.00
_cell.angle_gamma   90.00
#
_symmetry.space_group_name_H-M   'P 1'
#
loop_
_entity.id
_entity.type
_entity.pdbx_description
1 polymer ?
#
loop_
_entity_poly.entity_id
_entity_poly.type
_entity_poly.pdbx_seq_one_letter_code
_entity_poly.pdbx_strand_id
1 'polypeptide(L)'
;MDKLPKVVSESLNQAYRDIQVRGKKKRRFRVWKQVSLTAVGLLVIGMATNEDVQASIKDLFYSNDPGVEKAVANGYGTAEESMARDKDVTLTLAHHFIDERKMGTHFTIQFDDKTVLEDVTDVSIDFRIKNGDDEYVVEQIPDTKPLRGTEASYESSGNTSSEVLTKQGVAEVEYLFENVTDRPFPQLENALLSVESINLFQGNELKKIDGEWLFNLENTEREQLVEYRPVEKPASVEFVTTEVSATNLDLAFVFKPDVQQQLGENEWDVPEVHVRIPDGQTITDAAYSITTEGNNVQYRGNFPLSSFAEGTTFTVKFFGPNGLIEEVEMETER
;
A
#
# COMPACT_ATOMS: atom_id res chain seq x y z
N MET A 1 18.30 -42.79 -4.13
CA MET A 1 17.96 -42.17 -5.43
C MET A 1 16.48 -42.44 -5.67
N ASP A 2 15.64 -41.57 -5.13
CA ASP A 2 14.19 -41.71 -5.23
C ASP A 2 13.72 -41.27 -6.61
N LYS A 3 12.96 -42.15 -7.26
CA LYS A 3 12.41 -41.90 -8.60
C LYS A 3 11.19 -41.00 -8.47
N LEU A 4 11.16 -39.94 -9.27
CA LEU A 4 10.01 -39.05 -9.43
C LEU A 4 8.70 -39.85 -9.61
N PRO A 5 7.60 -39.44 -8.96
CA PRO A 5 6.29 -40.07 -9.15
C PRO A 5 5.89 -40.07 -10.63
N LYS A 6 5.34 -41.19 -11.13
CA LYS A 6 5.04 -41.39 -12.56
C LYS A 6 4.22 -40.25 -13.18
N VAL A 7 3.25 -39.73 -12.43
CA VAL A 7 2.37 -38.62 -12.86
C VAL A 7 3.17 -37.35 -13.20
N VAL A 8 4.20 -37.05 -12.39
CA VAL A 8 5.10 -35.89 -12.62
C VAL A 8 5.95 -36.12 -13.86
N SER A 9 6.45 -37.35 -14.06
CA SER A 9 7.24 -37.69 -15.26
C SER A 9 6.42 -37.66 -16.55
N GLU A 10 5.14 -38.05 -16.49
CA GLU A 10 4.25 -38.09 -17.64
C GLU A 10 3.82 -36.67 -18.06
N SER A 11 3.53 -35.80 -17.08
CA SER A 11 3.23 -34.38 -17.32
C SER A 11 4.42 -33.64 -17.95
N LEU A 12 5.64 -33.84 -17.43
CA LEU A 12 6.87 -33.28 -17.99
C LEU A 12 7.11 -33.74 -19.44
N ASN A 13 6.91 -35.04 -19.72
CA ASN A 13 7.06 -35.58 -21.07
C ASN A 13 6.02 -35.04 -22.05
N GLN A 14 4.80 -34.77 -21.58
CA GLN A 14 3.73 -34.22 -22.40
C GLN A 14 3.99 -32.73 -22.73
N ALA A 15 4.39 -31.93 -21.74
CA ALA A 15 4.81 -30.55 -21.96
C ALA A 15 6.00 -30.44 -22.92
N TYR A 16 6.99 -31.35 -22.80
CA TYR A 16 8.16 -31.37 -23.69
C TYR A 16 7.78 -31.71 -25.14
N ARG A 17 6.82 -32.62 -25.34
CA ARG A 17 6.29 -32.94 -26.68
C ARG A 17 5.54 -31.75 -27.28
N ASP A 18 4.75 -31.05 -26.49
CA ASP A 18 3.99 -29.88 -26.97
C ASP A 18 4.91 -28.73 -27.40
N ILE A 19 6.01 -28.52 -26.68
CA ILE A 19 7.07 -27.57 -27.04
C ILE A 19 7.77 -27.97 -28.35
N GLN A 20 8.10 -29.25 -28.52
CA GLN A 20 8.75 -29.74 -29.75
C GLN A 20 7.82 -29.69 -30.98
N VAL A 21 6.52 -29.88 -30.80
CA VAL A 21 5.53 -29.82 -31.89
C VAL A 21 5.26 -28.39 -32.32
N ARG A 22 5.28 -27.41 -31.40
CA ARG A 22 5.15 -25.98 -31.72
C ARG A 22 6.38 -25.37 -32.40
N GLY A 23 7.56 -25.97 -32.25
CA GLY A 23 8.82 -25.50 -32.84
C GLY A 23 9.01 -25.67 -34.36
N LYS A 24 8.04 -26.23 -35.11
CA LYS A 24 8.21 -26.57 -36.54
C LYS A 24 7.41 -25.73 -37.55
N LYS A 25 6.94 -24.52 -37.21
CA LYS A 25 6.42 -23.55 -38.21
C LYS A 25 7.38 -22.37 -38.42
N LYS A 26 8.19 -22.46 -39.48
CA LYS A 26 9.06 -21.38 -39.97
C LYS A 26 8.24 -20.30 -40.70
N ARG A 27 8.29 -19.03 -40.24
CA ARG A 27 8.33 -17.86 -41.15
C ARG A 27 8.89 -16.59 -40.48
N ARG A 28 10.17 -16.33 -40.81
CA ARG A 28 10.90 -15.07 -41.05
C ARG A 28 10.50 -13.77 -40.32
N PHE A 29 11.47 -13.33 -39.51
CA PHE A 29 12.06 -11.99 -39.39
C PHE A 29 11.21 -10.81 -38.87
N ARG A 30 11.75 -10.21 -37.79
CA ARG A 30 11.66 -8.79 -37.37
C ARG A 30 10.76 -8.44 -36.17
N VAL A 31 10.84 -9.20 -35.07
CA VAL A 31 10.61 -8.68 -33.70
C VAL A 31 11.47 -9.52 -32.74
N TRP A 32 12.76 -9.17 -32.58
CA TRP A 32 13.72 -9.91 -31.74
C TRP A 32 14.13 -9.12 -30.48
N LYS A 33 13.19 -8.38 -29.89
CA LYS A 33 13.41 -7.65 -28.63
C LYS A 33 12.29 -7.75 -27.59
N GLN A 34 11.32 -8.66 -27.71
CA GLN A 34 10.16 -8.67 -26.79
C GLN A 34 9.68 -10.05 -26.33
N VAL A 35 10.50 -11.11 -26.35
CA VAL A 35 10.05 -12.40 -25.81
C VAL A 35 11.15 -13.06 -24.98
N SER A 36 11.33 -12.57 -23.76
CA SER A 36 12.08 -13.24 -22.70
C SER A 36 11.43 -12.98 -21.33
N LEU A 37 10.11 -13.13 -21.19
CA LEU A 37 9.45 -12.97 -19.88
C LEU A 37 8.28 -13.93 -19.62
N THR A 38 8.26 -15.11 -20.25
CA THR A 38 7.14 -16.05 -20.10
C THR A 38 7.64 -17.49 -20.01
N ALA A 39 8.47 -17.79 -19.00
CA ALA A 39 8.84 -19.17 -18.66
C ALA A 39 9.32 -19.39 -17.21
N VAL A 40 9.23 -18.40 -16.31
CA VAL A 40 9.75 -18.52 -14.93
C VAL A 40 8.64 -18.86 -13.91
N GLY A 41 7.37 -18.60 -14.22
CA GLY A 41 6.28 -18.71 -13.23
C GLY A 41 5.97 -20.12 -12.71
N LEU A 42 6.17 -21.18 -13.51
CA LEU A 42 5.64 -22.52 -13.13
C LEU A 42 6.46 -23.29 -12.07
N LEU A 43 7.70 -22.89 -11.77
CA LEU A 43 8.53 -23.58 -10.77
C LEU A 43 8.52 -22.91 -9.39
N VAL A 44 8.10 -21.64 -9.30
CA VAL A 44 8.06 -20.88 -8.04
C VAL A 44 6.70 -20.98 -7.35
N ILE A 45 5.60 -21.12 -8.13
CA ILE A 45 4.23 -21.31 -7.60
C ILE A 45 4.14 -22.49 -6.62
N GLY A 46 4.91 -23.56 -6.82
CA GLY A 46 4.87 -24.74 -5.95
C GLY A 46 5.41 -24.52 -4.53
N MET A 47 6.19 -23.45 -4.29
CA MET A 47 6.69 -23.09 -2.95
C MET A 47 5.80 -22.04 -2.27
N ALA A 48 5.16 -21.15 -3.03
CA ALA A 48 4.16 -20.19 -2.54
C ALA A 48 2.82 -20.87 -2.12
N THR A 49 2.56 -22.09 -2.58
CA THR A 49 1.37 -22.88 -2.18
C THR A 49 1.61 -23.78 -0.96
N ASN A 50 2.73 -23.65 -0.25
CA ASN A 50 2.93 -24.42 0.98
C ASN A 50 2.07 -23.80 2.10
N GLU A 51 1.11 -24.56 2.63
CA GLU A 51 0.20 -24.14 3.70
C GLU A 51 0.94 -23.62 4.94
N ASP A 52 2.14 -24.14 5.23
CA ASP A 52 2.98 -23.68 6.35
C ASP A 52 3.59 -22.28 6.12
N VAL A 53 3.82 -21.91 4.85
CA VAL A 53 4.29 -20.56 4.48
C VAL A 53 3.09 -19.61 4.53
N GLN A 54 1.95 -19.99 3.94
CA GLN A 54 0.71 -19.18 3.97
C GLN A 54 0.16 -18.92 5.38
N ALA A 55 0.37 -19.82 6.34
CA ALA A 55 -0.10 -19.66 7.72
C ALA A 55 0.71 -18.64 8.53
N SER A 56 2.00 -18.45 8.22
CA SER A 56 2.84 -17.40 8.83
C SER A 56 2.58 -16.02 8.21
N ILE A 57 2.18 -15.98 6.94
CA ILE A 57 1.99 -14.76 6.13
C ILE A 57 0.75 -13.93 6.52
N LYS A 58 -0.14 -14.47 7.37
CA LYS A 58 -1.39 -13.78 7.72
C LYS A 58 -1.24 -12.50 8.54
N ASP A 59 -0.10 -12.28 9.20
CA ASP A 59 0.11 -11.15 10.11
C ASP A 59 0.63 -9.88 9.39
N LEU A 60 1.06 -10.00 8.14
CA LEU A 60 1.45 -8.88 7.27
C LEU A 60 0.35 -8.67 6.25
N PHE A 61 -0.66 -7.87 6.63
CA PHE A 61 -1.50 -7.27 5.60
C PHE A 61 -1.47 -5.74 5.59
N TYR A 62 -1.69 -4.99 6.68
CA TYR A 62 -1.68 -3.51 6.56
C TYR A 62 -1.33 -2.75 7.85
N SER A 63 -0.24 -3.12 8.54
CA SER A 63 0.30 -2.31 9.67
C SER A 63 -0.68 -2.04 10.84
N ASN A 64 -1.68 -2.89 11.06
CA ASN A 64 -2.84 -2.66 11.96
C ASN A 64 -3.74 -1.48 11.55
N ASP A 65 -3.86 -1.19 10.26
CA ASP A 65 -4.82 -0.25 9.72
C ASP A 65 -6.18 -0.94 9.44
N PRO A 66 -7.21 -0.73 10.28
CA PRO A 66 -8.49 -1.42 10.13
C PRO A 66 -9.25 -1.02 8.86
N GLY A 67 -8.99 0.16 8.30
CA GLY A 67 -9.60 0.62 7.06
C GLY A 67 -9.07 -0.17 5.87
N VAL A 68 -7.76 -0.34 5.79
CA VAL A 68 -7.13 -1.13 4.72
C VAL A 68 -7.42 -2.63 4.89
N GLU A 69 -7.35 -3.17 6.11
CA GLU A 69 -7.72 -4.56 6.40
C GLU A 69 -9.14 -4.88 5.93
N LYS A 70 -10.09 -3.99 6.22
CA LYS A 70 -11.48 -4.14 5.78
C LYS A 70 -11.59 -4.07 4.26
N ALA A 71 -10.90 -3.14 3.61
CA ALA A 71 -10.92 -3.00 2.15
C ALA A 71 -10.46 -4.29 1.47
N VAL A 72 -9.32 -4.83 1.90
CA VAL A 72 -8.73 -6.02 1.27
C VAL A 72 -9.51 -7.29 1.59
N ALA A 73 -10.08 -7.41 2.79
CA ALA A 73 -11.01 -8.48 3.12
C ALA A 73 -12.27 -8.48 2.21
N ASN A 74 -12.61 -7.33 1.61
CA ASN A 74 -13.69 -7.19 0.63
C ASN A 74 -13.21 -7.23 -0.84
N GLY A 75 -11.94 -7.56 -1.07
CA GLY A 75 -11.37 -7.73 -2.42
C GLY A 75 -10.89 -6.44 -3.06
N TYR A 76 -10.75 -5.34 -2.31
CA TYR A 76 -10.08 -4.14 -2.80
C TYR A 76 -8.57 -4.37 -2.93
N GLY A 77 -7.96 -3.78 -3.96
CA GLY A 77 -6.57 -4.05 -4.32
C GLY A 77 -6.44 -5.09 -5.44
N THR A 78 -5.25 -5.20 -6.00
CA THR A 78 -4.91 -6.28 -6.93
C THR A 78 -4.55 -7.54 -6.15
N ALA A 79 -5.03 -8.68 -6.66
CA ALA A 79 -4.62 -10.02 -6.20
C ALA A 79 -3.82 -10.77 -7.28
N GLU A 80 -3.50 -10.11 -8.40
CA GLU A 80 -2.68 -10.72 -9.44
C GLU A 80 -1.21 -10.62 -9.06
N GLU A 81 -0.71 -11.69 -8.45
CA GLU A 81 0.71 -11.84 -8.12
C GLU A 81 1.57 -11.63 -9.37
N SER A 82 2.48 -10.68 -9.30
CA SER A 82 3.48 -10.46 -10.34
C SER A 82 4.86 -10.78 -9.78
N MET A 83 5.70 -11.42 -10.60
CA MET A 83 7.01 -11.90 -10.19
C MET A 83 8.12 -11.35 -11.08
N ALA A 84 9.21 -10.94 -10.46
CA ALA A 84 10.45 -10.55 -11.12
C ALA A 84 11.63 -11.24 -10.44
N ARG A 85 12.71 -11.48 -11.19
CA ARG A 85 13.88 -12.19 -10.67
C ARG A 85 15.18 -11.60 -11.21
N ASP A 86 16.10 -11.29 -10.30
CA ASP A 86 17.47 -10.84 -10.56
C ASP A 86 18.35 -11.21 -9.36
N LYS A 87 19.66 -11.31 -9.55
CA LYS A 87 20.67 -11.59 -8.50
C LYS A 87 20.36 -12.77 -7.58
N ASP A 88 19.81 -13.86 -8.15
CA ASP A 88 19.40 -15.05 -7.39
C ASP A 88 18.35 -14.76 -6.30
N VAL A 89 17.59 -13.66 -6.48
CA VAL A 89 16.46 -13.26 -5.66
C VAL A 89 15.22 -13.11 -6.52
N THR A 90 14.13 -13.74 -6.09
CA THR A 90 12.80 -13.58 -6.69
C THR A 90 11.97 -12.66 -5.82
N LEU A 91 11.46 -11.58 -6.41
CA LEU A 91 10.49 -10.70 -5.79
C LEU A 91 9.11 -11.00 -6.36
N THR A 92 8.15 -11.21 -5.48
CA THR A 92 6.73 -11.28 -5.81
C THR A 92 6.06 -10.04 -5.24
N LEU A 93 5.43 -9.24 -6.09
CA LEU A 93 4.46 -8.23 -5.64
C LEU A 93 3.13 -8.97 -5.48
N ALA A 94 2.79 -9.31 -4.23
CA ALA A 94 1.64 -10.13 -3.90
C ALA A 94 0.35 -9.31 -3.95
N HIS A 95 0.38 -8.11 -3.39
CA HIS A 95 -0.73 -7.18 -3.35
C HIS A 95 -0.27 -5.75 -3.54
N HIS A 96 -1.08 -4.96 -4.24
CA HIS A 96 -0.97 -3.50 -4.23
C HIS A 96 -2.34 -2.86 -4.31
N PHE A 97 -2.46 -1.65 -3.76
CA PHE A 97 -3.64 -0.81 -3.95
C PHE A 97 -3.22 0.65 -3.94
N ILE A 98 -4.07 1.50 -4.51
CA ILE A 98 -3.95 2.95 -4.43
C ILE A 98 -5.34 3.56 -4.45
N ASP A 99 -5.63 4.41 -3.48
CA ASP A 99 -6.75 5.35 -3.53
C ASP A 99 -6.23 6.79 -3.43
N GLU A 100 -7.11 7.76 -3.23
CA GLU A 100 -6.71 9.18 -3.21
C GLU A 100 -5.80 9.56 -2.04
N ARG A 101 -5.78 8.78 -0.96
CA ARG A 101 -5.07 9.13 0.28
C ARG A 101 -4.11 8.04 0.75
N LYS A 102 -4.28 6.78 0.34
CA LYS A 102 -3.38 5.68 0.72
C LYS A 102 -2.91 4.89 -0.47
N MET A 103 -1.66 4.46 -0.39
CA MET A 103 -1.07 3.48 -1.28
C MET A 103 -0.44 2.36 -0.47
N GLY A 104 -0.70 1.10 -0.84
CA GLY A 104 -0.10 -0.06 -0.19
C GLY A 104 0.58 -0.98 -1.18
N THR A 105 1.68 -1.60 -0.75
CA THR A 105 2.37 -2.66 -1.48
C THR A 105 2.86 -3.73 -0.52
N HIS A 106 2.73 -4.99 -0.91
CA HIS A 106 3.26 -6.13 -0.18
C HIS A 106 4.15 -6.96 -1.11
N PHE A 107 5.41 -7.11 -0.71
CA PHE A 107 6.42 -7.91 -1.39
C PHE A 107 6.76 -9.17 -0.60
N THR A 108 6.83 -10.31 -1.28
CA THR A 108 7.53 -11.50 -0.82
C THR A 108 8.88 -11.60 -1.53
N ILE A 109 9.95 -11.81 -0.76
CA ILE A 109 11.33 -11.89 -1.21
C ILE A 109 11.86 -13.30 -0.97
N GLN A 110 12.12 -14.05 -2.04
CA GLN A 110 12.71 -15.39 -1.96
C GLN A 110 14.17 -15.37 -2.40
N PHE A 111 15.07 -15.75 -1.49
CA PHE A 111 16.49 -15.94 -1.76
C PHE A 111 16.76 -17.39 -2.16
N ASP A 112 17.54 -17.60 -3.22
CA ASP A 112 18.03 -18.93 -3.58
C ASP A 112 18.97 -19.50 -2.51
N ASP A 113 19.88 -18.65 -2.02
CA ASP A 113 20.75 -18.95 -0.90
C ASP A 113 20.14 -18.44 0.40
N LYS A 114 19.53 -19.35 1.16
CA LYS A 114 18.87 -19.03 2.43
C LYS A 114 19.84 -18.55 3.50
N THR A 115 21.13 -18.88 3.38
CA THR A 115 22.14 -18.45 4.35
C THR A 115 22.35 -16.93 4.34
N VAL A 116 21.91 -16.25 3.27
CA VAL A 116 21.90 -14.78 3.18
C VAL A 116 21.01 -14.14 4.26
N LEU A 117 20.01 -14.86 4.78
CA LEU A 117 19.13 -14.41 5.86
C LEU A 117 19.60 -14.82 7.26
N GLU A 118 20.77 -15.46 7.39
CA GLU A 118 21.35 -15.71 8.72
C GLU A 118 21.61 -14.38 9.42
N ASP A 119 21.16 -14.29 10.68
CA ASP A 119 21.27 -13.10 11.54
C ASP A 119 20.62 -11.80 10.99
N VAL A 120 19.85 -11.88 9.89
CA VAL A 120 19.06 -10.75 9.38
C VAL A 120 17.86 -10.53 10.29
N THR A 121 17.72 -9.30 10.79
CA THR A 121 16.64 -8.89 11.69
C THR A 121 15.57 -8.08 11.01
N ASP A 122 15.91 -7.43 9.89
CA ASP A 122 15.00 -6.55 9.15
C ASP A 122 15.41 -6.51 7.67
N VAL A 123 14.44 -6.26 6.80
CA VAL A 123 14.60 -6.17 5.36
C VAL A 123 13.81 -4.99 4.83
N SER A 124 14.42 -4.20 3.94
CA SER A 124 13.73 -3.14 3.21
C SER A 124 14.08 -3.16 1.74
N ILE A 125 13.26 -2.50 0.93
CA ILE A 125 13.37 -2.42 -0.52
C ILE A 125 13.49 -0.96 -0.92
N ASP A 126 14.48 -0.65 -1.75
CA ASP A 126 14.54 0.64 -2.43
C ASP A 126 13.79 0.54 -3.75
N PHE A 127 12.74 1.34 -3.94
CA PHE A 127 11.96 1.32 -5.17
C PHE A 127 11.43 2.70 -5.57
N ARG A 128 11.01 2.80 -6.83
CA ARG A 128 10.28 3.94 -7.36
C ARG A 128 9.04 3.47 -8.11
N ILE A 129 7.98 4.25 -8.04
CA ILE A 129 6.79 4.08 -8.87
C ILE A 129 6.70 5.28 -9.80
N LYS A 130 6.67 4.97 -11.09
CA LYS A 130 6.56 5.96 -12.15
C LYS A 130 5.29 5.69 -12.94
N ASN A 131 4.46 6.72 -13.11
CA ASN A 131 3.22 6.63 -13.85
C ASN A 131 3.46 6.69 -15.37
N GLY A 132 2.47 6.36 -16.18
CA GLY A 132 2.60 6.29 -17.65
C GLY A 132 2.83 7.63 -18.34
N ASP A 133 2.58 8.75 -17.66
CA ASP A 133 2.89 10.13 -18.07
C ASP A 133 4.31 10.58 -17.68
N ASP A 134 5.13 9.63 -17.20
CA ASP A 134 6.47 9.81 -16.70
C ASP A 134 6.61 10.50 -15.32
N GLU A 135 5.51 10.79 -14.62
CA GLU A 135 5.54 11.35 -13.26
C GLU A 135 5.95 10.30 -12.22
N TYR A 136 6.81 10.68 -11.26
CA TYR A 136 7.13 9.82 -10.12
C TYR A 136 6.08 10.01 -9.03
N VAL A 137 5.41 8.91 -8.68
CA VAL A 137 4.34 8.88 -7.67
C VAL A 137 4.91 8.61 -6.28
N VAL A 138 5.79 7.63 -6.16
CA VAL A 138 6.44 7.26 -4.90
C VAL A 138 7.91 6.98 -5.16
N GLU A 139 8.78 7.44 -4.27
CA GLU A 139 10.22 7.17 -4.30
C GLU A 139 10.70 6.77 -2.90
N GLN A 140 10.67 5.48 -2.61
CA GLN A 140 11.23 4.90 -1.39
C GLN A 140 12.69 4.55 -1.68
N ILE A 141 13.59 5.52 -1.55
CA ILE A 141 15.02 5.36 -1.83
C ILE A 141 15.86 6.01 -0.73
N PRO A 142 17.16 5.69 -0.60
CA PRO A 142 18.01 6.30 0.41
C PRO A 142 18.24 7.78 0.10
N ASP A 143 18.35 8.62 1.15
CA ASP A 143 18.59 10.08 1.05
C ASP A 143 19.84 10.48 0.26
N THR A 144 20.74 9.52 0.00
CA THR A 144 21.94 9.71 -0.82
C THR A 144 21.66 9.73 -2.32
N LYS A 145 20.47 9.30 -2.77
CA LYS A 145 20.05 9.33 -4.17
C LYS A 145 19.10 10.51 -4.39
N PRO A 146 19.23 11.24 -5.52
CA PRO A 146 18.30 12.31 -5.83
C PRO A 146 16.90 11.76 -6.10
N LEU A 147 15.91 12.41 -5.49
CA LEU A 147 14.51 12.31 -5.88
C LEU A 147 14.34 12.84 -7.30
N ARG A 148 13.45 12.22 -8.07
CA ARG A 148 13.15 12.59 -9.46
C ARG A 148 11.75 13.20 -9.61
N GLY A 149 10.87 12.98 -8.65
CA GLY A 149 9.60 13.67 -8.52
C GLY A 149 9.81 15.17 -8.29
N THR A 150 8.76 15.94 -8.59
CA THR A 150 8.69 17.35 -8.17
C THR A 150 8.67 17.40 -6.65
N GLU A 151 9.35 18.38 -6.01
CA GLU A 151 9.59 18.49 -4.55
C GLU A 151 8.36 18.32 -3.63
N ALA A 152 7.14 18.38 -4.16
CA ALA A 152 5.89 18.01 -3.47
C ALA A 152 5.48 16.55 -3.74
N SER A 153 6.43 15.63 -3.79
CA SER A 153 6.15 14.18 -3.81
C SER A 153 5.36 13.89 -2.55
N TYR A 154 4.09 13.51 -2.73
CA TYR A 154 3.07 13.23 -1.72
C TYR A 154 3.69 13.01 -0.35
N GLU A 155 3.59 14.00 0.55
CA GLU A 155 4.13 13.89 1.90
C GLU A 155 3.49 12.68 2.56
N SER A 156 4.18 11.55 2.44
CA SER A 156 3.65 10.26 2.82
C SER A 156 4.33 9.82 4.09
N SER A 157 3.59 9.78 5.19
CA SER A 157 4.03 8.94 6.31
C SER A 157 3.94 7.49 5.82
N GLY A 158 5.09 6.84 5.75
CA GLY A 158 5.21 5.44 5.36
C GLY A 158 5.30 4.57 6.60
N ASN A 159 4.38 3.63 6.78
CA ASN A 159 4.61 2.50 7.68
C ASN A 159 5.30 1.40 6.89
N THR A 160 6.38 0.86 7.46
CA THR A 160 7.06 -0.31 6.93
C THR A 160 7.04 -1.40 7.98
N SER A 161 6.52 -2.56 7.60
CA SER A 161 6.59 -3.79 8.38
C SER A 161 7.37 -4.82 7.57
N SER A 162 8.18 -5.61 8.27
CA SER A 162 8.92 -6.70 7.65
C SER A 162 8.89 -7.92 8.56
N GLU A 163 8.92 -9.10 7.93
CA GLU A 163 9.10 -10.37 8.62
C GLU A 163 10.18 -11.19 7.90
N VAL A 164 11.08 -11.80 8.68
CA VAL A 164 12.19 -12.60 8.15
C VAL A 164 12.02 -14.05 8.55
N LEU A 165 11.72 -14.89 7.57
CA LEU A 165 11.55 -16.33 7.71
C LEU A 165 12.82 -17.05 7.26
N THR A 166 13.89 -16.92 8.06
CA THR A 166 15.25 -17.40 7.73
C THR A 166 15.29 -18.86 7.28
N LYS A 167 14.54 -19.76 7.92
CA LYS A 167 14.53 -21.21 7.57
C LYS A 167 13.93 -21.47 6.19
N GLN A 168 12.98 -20.64 5.79
CA GLN A 168 12.28 -20.70 4.51
C GLN A 168 13.10 -20.02 3.42
N GLY A 169 14.01 -19.10 3.78
CA GLY A 169 14.75 -18.27 2.83
C GLY A 169 13.88 -17.15 2.28
N VAL A 170 12.88 -16.75 3.05
CA VAL A 170 11.84 -15.79 2.65
C VAL A 170 11.92 -14.59 3.59
N ALA A 171 11.73 -13.40 3.05
CA ALA A 171 11.37 -12.21 3.80
C ALA A 171 10.12 -11.59 3.19
N GLU A 172 9.32 -10.92 3.99
CA GLU A 172 8.16 -10.17 3.54
C GLU A 172 8.33 -8.72 3.96
N VAL A 173 7.90 -7.80 3.09
CA VAL A 173 8.02 -6.37 3.31
C VAL A 173 6.75 -5.69 2.82
N GLU A 174 6.17 -4.87 3.67
CA GLU A 174 5.01 -4.05 3.36
C GLU A 174 5.36 -2.58 3.45
N TYR A 175 4.73 -1.80 2.57
CA TYR A 175 4.75 -0.36 2.62
C TYR A 175 3.33 0.15 2.55
N LEU A 176 2.94 0.97 3.53
CA LEU A 176 1.71 1.74 3.52
C LEU A 176 2.07 3.23 3.55
N PHE A 177 1.76 3.94 2.47
CA PHE A 177 1.97 5.37 2.34
C PHE A 177 0.65 6.10 2.54
N GLU A 178 0.62 7.08 3.44
CA GLU A 178 -0.55 7.93 3.69
C GLU A 178 -0.28 9.38 3.34
N ASN A 179 -1.14 9.95 2.52
CA ASN A 179 -1.03 11.33 2.07
C ASN A 179 -2.09 12.20 2.75
N VAL A 180 -1.62 13.13 3.57
CA VAL A 180 -2.47 14.06 4.34
C VAL A 180 -2.58 15.44 3.69
N THR A 181 -1.98 15.66 2.51
CA THR A 181 -2.02 16.94 1.80
C THR A 181 -3.34 17.15 1.03
N ASP A 182 -3.52 18.34 0.46
CA ASP A 182 -4.65 18.65 -0.43
C ASP A 182 -4.65 17.80 -1.71
N ARG A 183 -3.46 17.54 -2.25
CA ARG A 183 -3.20 16.81 -3.48
C ARG A 183 -3.47 15.30 -3.30
N PRO A 184 -4.43 14.67 -4.00
CA PRO A 184 -4.64 13.21 -3.90
C PRO A 184 -3.57 12.43 -4.66
N PHE A 185 -3.31 11.17 -4.28
CA PHE A 185 -2.54 10.26 -5.12
C PHE A 185 -3.17 10.15 -6.52
N PRO A 186 -2.35 10.08 -7.58
CA PRO A 186 -2.85 10.03 -8.94
C PRO A 186 -3.38 8.63 -9.22
N GLN A 187 -4.24 8.52 -10.22
CA GLN A 187 -4.60 7.21 -10.75
C GLN A 187 -3.39 6.61 -11.46
N LEU A 188 -3.12 5.33 -11.24
CA LEU A 188 -2.02 4.65 -11.93
C LEU A 188 -2.49 4.25 -13.33
N GLU A 189 -1.79 4.70 -14.35
CA GLU A 189 -2.05 4.39 -15.75
C GLU A 189 -0.76 3.92 -16.40
N ASN A 190 -0.68 2.62 -16.75
CA ASN A 190 0.57 2.02 -17.26
C ASN A 190 1.77 2.28 -16.35
N ALA A 191 1.55 2.29 -15.03
CA ALA A 191 2.58 2.60 -14.07
C ALA A 191 3.59 1.45 -13.95
N LEU A 192 4.83 1.80 -13.62
CA LEU A 192 5.94 0.89 -13.46
C LEU A 192 6.52 1.05 -12.06
N LEU A 193 6.53 -0.03 -11.30
CA LEU A 193 7.31 -0.14 -10.07
C LEU A 193 8.67 -0.74 -10.41
N SER A 194 9.73 -0.01 -10.06
CA SER A 194 11.11 -0.42 -10.25
C SER A 194 11.81 -0.54 -8.90
N VAL A 195 12.14 -1.77 -8.51
CA VAL A 195 13.01 -2.04 -7.37
C VAL A 195 14.46 -1.94 -7.80
N GLU A 196 15.25 -1.14 -7.08
CA GLU A 196 16.67 -0.89 -7.37
C GLU A 196 17.60 -1.70 -6.45
N SER A 197 17.13 -2.04 -5.24
CA SER A 197 17.92 -2.85 -4.32
C SER A 197 17.11 -3.40 -3.16
N ILE A 198 17.64 -4.47 -2.56
CA ILE A 198 17.16 -5.05 -1.30
C ILE A 198 18.21 -4.80 -0.22
N ASN A 199 17.77 -4.29 0.91
CA ASN A 199 18.59 -3.94 2.07
C ASN A 199 18.35 -4.98 3.17
N LEU A 200 19.41 -5.62 3.65
CA LEU A 200 19.37 -6.61 4.73
C LEU A 200 20.09 -6.04 5.95
N PHE A 201 19.38 -5.94 7.07
CA PHE A 201 19.93 -5.40 8.31
C PHE A 201 20.31 -6.53 9.26
N GLN A 202 21.57 -6.56 9.64
CA GLN A 202 22.15 -7.52 10.58
C GLN A 202 22.72 -6.73 11.77
N GLY A 203 21.87 -6.45 12.76
CA GLY A 203 22.22 -5.52 13.84
C GLY A 203 22.50 -4.12 13.29
N ASN A 204 23.76 -3.67 13.32
CA ASN A 204 24.17 -2.37 12.79
C ASN A 204 24.80 -2.44 11.38
N GLU A 205 24.91 -3.64 10.81
CA GLU A 205 25.45 -3.84 9.47
C GLU A 205 24.33 -3.83 8.43
N LEU A 206 24.52 -3.05 7.37
CA LEU A 206 23.66 -3.05 6.20
C LEU A 206 24.37 -3.80 5.07
N LYS A 207 23.78 -4.91 4.64
CA LYS A 207 24.16 -5.60 3.41
C LYS A 207 23.15 -5.27 2.32
N LYS A 208 23.63 -4.76 1.19
CA LYS A 208 22.80 -4.33 0.07
C LYS A 208 22.95 -5.27 -1.12
N ILE A 209 21.85 -5.59 -1.78
CA ILE A 209 21.80 -6.36 -3.02
C ILE A 209 21.22 -5.45 -4.10
N ASP A 210 22.09 -4.90 -4.95
CA ASP A 210 21.69 -4.06 -6.09
C ASP A 210 21.22 -4.94 -7.26
N GLY A 211 20.06 -4.60 -7.83
CA GLY A 211 19.46 -5.33 -8.94
C GLY A 211 18.37 -4.53 -9.64
N GLU A 212 17.66 -5.17 -10.56
CA GLU A 212 16.54 -4.58 -11.28
C GLU A 212 15.36 -5.55 -11.30
N TRP A 213 14.29 -5.21 -10.56
CA TRP A 213 13.02 -5.92 -10.60
C TRP A 213 11.92 -4.96 -11.00
N LEU A 214 11.19 -5.32 -12.05
CA LEU A 214 10.20 -4.46 -12.70
C LEU A 214 8.82 -5.09 -12.61
N PHE A 215 7.84 -4.31 -12.15
CA PHE A 215 6.45 -4.72 -12.04
C PHE A 215 5.56 -3.69 -12.73
N ASN A 216 4.72 -4.15 -13.65
CA ASN A 216 3.66 -3.29 -14.18
C ASN A 216 2.58 -3.19 -13.11
N LEU A 217 2.25 -1.95 -12.74
CA LEU A 217 1.13 -1.69 -11.87
C LEU A 217 -0.07 -1.36 -12.74
N GLU A 218 -1.01 -2.29 -12.80
CA GLU A 218 -2.34 -2.01 -13.31
C GLU A 218 -3.19 -1.43 -12.19
N ASN A 219 -4.07 -0.50 -12.57
CA ASN A 219 -4.96 0.15 -11.63
C ASN A 219 -6.03 -0.84 -11.17
N THR A 220 -6.34 -0.84 -9.88
CA THR A 220 -7.67 -1.24 -9.44
C THR A 220 -8.66 -0.19 -9.94
N GLU A 221 -9.87 -0.57 -10.37
CA GLU A 221 -10.91 0.44 -10.61
C GLU A 221 -11.02 1.33 -9.36
N ARG A 222 -10.93 2.65 -9.55
CA ARG A 222 -11.13 3.57 -8.42
C ARG A 222 -12.55 3.35 -7.92
N GLU A 223 -12.67 2.91 -6.68
CA GLU A 223 -13.97 2.84 -6.06
C GLU A 223 -14.56 4.24 -5.93
N GLN A 224 -15.89 4.29 -6.00
CA GLN A 224 -16.63 5.52 -5.80
C GLN A 224 -16.48 5.95 -4.33
N LEU A 225 -16.05 7.19 -4.13
CA LEU A 225 -16.05 7.82 -2.81
C LEU A 225 -17.48 7.92 -2.30
N VAL A 226 -17.68 7.61 -1.02
CA VAL A 226 -18.96 7.80 -0.33
C VAL A 226 -18.90 9.11 0.43
N GLU A 227 -19.69 10.09 0.00
CA GLU A 227 -19.79 11.39 0.68
C GLU A 227 -20.74 11.27 1.89
N TYR A 228 -20.30 11.80 3.03
CA TYR A 228 -21.11 11.93 4.23
C TYR A 228 -21.41 13.38 4.52
N ARG A 229 -22.55 13.66 5.16
CA ARG A 229 -22.94 15.01 5.55
C ARG A 229 -23.45 15.05 6.99
N PRO A 230 -23.30 16.19 7.68
CA PRO A 230 -23.90 16.36 8.99
C PRO A 230 -25.42 16.22 8.92
N VAL A 231 -26.00 15.41 9.80
CA VAL A 231 -27.47 15.27 9.95
C VAL A 231 -28.07 16.61 10.37
N GLU A 232 -27.38 17.34 11.24
CA GLU A 232 -27.71 18.70 11.65
C GLU A 232 -26.54 19.65 11.36
N LYS A 233 -26.85 20.92 11.06
CA LYS A 233 -25.82 21.93 10.79
C LYS A 233 -24.96 22.16 12.05
N PRO A 234 -23.63 21.92 11.98
CA PRO A 234 -22.78 22.12 13.15
C PRO A 234 -22.69 23.59 13.58
N ALA A 235 -22.63 23.81 14.89
CA ALA A 235 -22.53 25.09 15.54
C ALA A 235 -21.10 25.62 15.56
N SER A 236 -20.08 24.77 15.61
CA SER A 236 -18.69 25.15 15.86
C SER A 236 -17.74 24.83 14.71
N VAL A 237 -18.09 23.88 13.84
CA VAL A 237 -17.26 23.44 12.71
C VAL A 237 -17.93 23.63 11.35
N GLU A 238 -17.12 23.83 10.32
CA GLU A 238 -17.53 23.75 8.90
C GLU A 238 -16.68 22.67 8.22
N PHE A 239 -17.36 21.68 7.62
CA PHE A 239 -16.69 20.62 6.87
C PHE A 239 -16.34 21.07 5.46
N VAL A 240 -15.11 20.77 5.05
CA VAL A 240 -14.58 20.98 3.71
C VAL A 240 -14.66 19.68 2.89
N THR A 241 -14.28 18.54 3.50
CA THR A 241 -14.54 17.20 2.94
C THR A 241 -14.85 16.20 4.06
N THR A 242 -15.63 15.19 3.70
CA THR A 242 -16.20 14.13 4.53
C THR A 242 -16.40 12.89 3.65
N GLU A 243 -15.35 12.53 2.91
CA GLU A 243 -15.38 11.48 1.89
C GLU A 243 -14.77 10.19 2.44
N VAL A 244 -15.43 9.06 2.21
CA VAL A 244 -14.92 7.74 2.57
C VAL A 244 -14.50 7.00 1.31
N SER A 245 -13.20 6.69 1.21
CA SER A 245 -12.62 5.82 0.19
C SER A 245 -12.67 4.35 0.61
N ALA A 246 -12.16 3.47 -0.24
CA ALA A 246 -11.96 2.07 0.08
C ALA A 246 -11.22 1.86 1.41
N THR A 247 -10.22 2.69 1.73
CA THR A 247 -9.33 2.47 2.87
C THR A 247 -9.41 3.49 3.99
N ASN A 248 -10.02 4.66 3.77
CA ASN A 248 -10.03 5.74 4.76
C ASN A 248 -11.23 6.68 4.67
N LEU A 249 -11.48 7.38 5.78
CA LEU A 249 -12.28 8.59 5.83
C LEU A 249 -11.32 9.78 5.76
N ASP A 250 -11.47 10.57 4.71
CA ASP A 250 -10.85 11.87 4.52
C ASP A 250 -11.75 12.94 5.14
N LEU A 251 -11.28 13.52 6.24
CA LEU A 251 -12.00 14.53 6.98
C LEU A 251 -11.21 15.84 6.96
N ALA A 252 -11.74 16.85 6.26
CA ALA A 252 -11.20 18.20 6.33
C ALA A 252 -12.24 19.18 6.88
N PHE A 253 -11.81 20.07 7.76
CA PHE A 253 -12.70 20.99 8.44
C PHE A 253 -11.99 22.26 8.91
N VAL A 254 -12.79 23.28 9.19
CA VAL A 254 -12.38 24.57 9.74
C VAL A 254 -13.26 24.88 10.95
N PHE A 255 -12.67 25.34 12.06
CA PHE A 255 -13.46 25.85 13.17
C PHE A 255 -13.93 27.28 12.90
N LYS A 256 -15.13 27.60 13.38
CA LYS A 256 -15.62 28.99 13.35
C LYS A 256 -14.72 29.91 14.17
N PRO A 257 -14.63 31.21 13.83
CA PRO A 257 -13.61 32.11 14.41
C PRO A 257 -13.62 32.19 15.94
N ASP A 258 -14.79 32.09 16.58
CA ASP A 258 -14.94 32.13 18.03
C ASP A 258 -14.42 30.87 18.74
N VAL A 259 -14.44 29.73 18.05
CA VAL A 259 -13.89 28.45 18.52
C VAL A 259 -12.38 28.39 18.23
N GLN A 260 -11.95 28.82 17.05
CA GLN A 260 -10.52 28.86 16.68
C GLN A 260 -9.70 29.70 17.68
N GLN A 261 -10.23 30.83 18.15
CA GLN A 261 -9.57 31.66 19.16
C GLN A 261 -9.35 30.94 20.50
N GLN A 262 -10.16 29.93 20.82
CA GLN A 262 -10.05 29.16 22.06
C GLN A 262 -9.03 28.03 21.98
N LEU A 263 -8.75 27.55 20.76
CA LEU A 263 -7.76 26.50 20.52
C LEU A 263 -6.32 27.02 20.59
N GLY A 264 -6.12 28.33 20.50
CA GLY A 264 -4.80 28.97 20.49
C GLY A 264 -4.29 29.23 19.07
N GLU A 265 -3.19 29.97 18.97
CA GLU A 265 -2.52 30.30 17.70
C GLU A 265 -1.34 29.37 17.39
N ASN A 266 -1.01 28.43 18.29
CA ASN A 266 0.12 27.53 18.05
C ASN A 266 -0.28 26.41 17.08
N GLU A 267 0.58 26.17 16.10
CA GLU A 267 0.47 25.07 15.12
C GLU A 267 0.48 23.67 15.77
N TRP A 268 0.83 23.57 17.06
CA TRP A 268 0.88 22.33 17.82
C TRP A 268 -0.40 22.02 18.62
N ASP A 269 -1.33 22.98 18.72
CA ASP A 269 -2.61 22.79 19.39
C ASP A 269 -3.61 22.16 18.42
N VAL A 270 -3.32 20.93 17.99
CA VAL A 270 -4.18 20.15 17.11
C VAL A 270 -5.39 19.66 17.91
N PRO A 271 -6.64 19.92 17.47
CA PRO A 271 -7.81 19.35 18.11
C PRO A 271 -7.70 17.82 18.09
N GLU A 272 -8.06 17.19 19.20
CA GLU A 272 -8.23 15.75 19.21
C GLU A 272 -9.58 15.43 18.55
N VAL A 273 -9.57 14.62 17.50
CA VAL A 273 -10.79 14.24 16.76
C VAL A 273 -11.00 12.75 16.90
N HIS A 274 -12.19 12.37 17.34
CA HIS A 274 -12.59 10.97 17.48
C HIS A 274 -13.70 10.66 16.49
N VAL A 275 -13.54 9.59 15.72
CA VAL A 275 -14.58 9.07 14.83
C VAL A 275 -15.16 7.81 15.45
N ARG A 276 -16.43 7.86 15.84
CA ARG A 276 -17.16 6.71 16.36
C ARG A 276 -18.03 6.10 15.27
N ILE A 277 -17.78 4.83 14.97
CA ILE A 277 -18.51 4.08 13.95
C ILE A 277 -19.68 3.30 14.57
N PRO A 278 -20.65 2.79 13.76
CA PRO A 278 -21.90 2.19 14.25
C PRO A 278 -21.77 1.02 15.22
N ASP A 279 -20.70 0.23 15.09
CA ASP A 279 -20.44 -0.91 16.00
C ASP A 279 -19.98 -0.47 17.40
N GLY A 280 -19.75 0.83 17.61
CA GLY A 280 -19.35 1.45 18.85
C GLY A 280 -17.85 1.65 19.01
N GLN A 281 -17.01 1.16 18.08
CA GLN A 281 -15.58 1.41 18.06
C GLN A 281 -15.32 2.91 17.83
N THR A 282 -14.28 3.41 18.50
CA THR A 282 -13.81 4.79 18.35
C THR A 282 -12.41 4.77 17.74
N ILE A 283 -12.25 5.51 16.65
CA ILE A 283 -11.01 5.70 15.93
C ILE A 283 -10.44 7.05 16.40
N THR A 284 -9.25 7.00 16.98
CA THR A 284 -8.52 8.18 17.49
C THR A 284 -7.22 8.45 16.74
N ASP A 285 -6.71 7.43 16.06
CA ASP A 285 -5.44 7.49 15.35
C ASP A 285 -5.71 7.95 13.91
N ALA A 286 -5.29 9.17 13.61
CA ALA A 286 -5.28 9.72 12.26
C ALA A 286 -3.99 10.51 12.06
N ALA A 287 -3.42 10.39 10.87
CA ALA A 287 -2.41 11.34 10.41
C ALA A 287 -3.11 12.65 10.07
N TYR A 288 -2.56 13.78 10.52
CA TYR A 288 -3.14 15.12 10.28
C TYR A 288 -2.20 16.01 9.49
N SER A 289 -2.78 16.88 8.67
CA SER A 289 -2.13 18.09 8.18
C SER A 289 -2.89 19.33 8.63
N ILE A 290 -2.15 20.43 8.75
CA ILE A 290 -2.69 21.74 9.08
C ILE A 290 -2.24 22.70 8.00
N THR A 291 -3.19 23.35 7.34
CA THR A 291 -2.92 24.39 6.35
C THR A 291 -3.43 25.71 6.87
N THR A 292 -2.56 26.72 6.90
CA THR A 292 -2.89 28.07 7.35
C THR A 292 -2.86 29.04 6.18
N GLU A 293 -4.01 29.61 5.84
CA GLU A 293 -4.12 30.69 4.84
C GLU A 293 -4.73 31.94 5.48
N GLY A 294 -3.87 32.92 5.80
CA GLY A 294 -4.28 34.11 6.54
C GLY A 294 -4.73 33.75 7.96
N ASN A 295 -6.02 34.02 8.27
CA ASN A 295 -6.61 33.69 9.57
C ASN A 295 -7.42 32.38 9.55
N ASN A 296 -7.45 31.67 8.43
CA ASN A 296 -8.15 30.41 8.30
C ASN A 296 -7.18 29.26 8.53
N VAL A 297 -7.49 28.42 9.51
CA VAL A 297 -6.76 27.18 9.80
C VAL A 297 -7.63 26.02 9.37
N GLN A 298 -7.19 25.28 8.36
CA GLN A 298 -7.83 24.06 7.93
C GLN A 298 -7.09 22.87 8.52
N TYR A 299 -7.85 21.99 9.15
CA TYR A 299 -7.39 20.70 9.63
C TYR A 299 -7.83 19.63 8.63
N ARG A 300 -6.95 18.70 8.31
CA ARG A 300 -7.29 17.51 7.51
C ARG A 300 -6.74 16.28 8.21
N GLY A 301 -7.54 15.23 8.31
CA GLY A 301 -7.13 13.94 8.88
C GLY A 301 -7.60 12.76 8.05
N ASN A 302 -6.75 11.73 7.96
CA ASN A 302 -7.10 10.45 7.37
C ASN A 302 -7.38 9.43 8.48
N PHE A 303 -8.63 9.01 8.62
CA PHE A 303 -9.04 8.01 9.61
C PHE A 303 -9.16 6.64 8.94
N PRO A 304 -8.71 5.54 9.56
CA PRO A 304 -8.80 4.18 9.01
C PRO A 304 -10.23 3.63 9.05
N LEU A 305 -11.12 4.26 8.28
CA LEU A 305 -12.52 3.88 8.08
C LEU A 305 -12.75 3.58 6.59
N SER A 306 -13.14 2.35 6.31
CA SER A 306 -13.37 1.87 4.94
C SER A 306 -14.79 2.15 4.44
N SER A 307 -14.97 2.41 3.15
CA SER A 307 -16.28 2.46 2.47
C SER A 307 -17.02 1.12 2.53
N PHE A 308 -16.30 0.01 2.76
CA PHE A 308 -16.86 -1.31 2.97
C PHE A 308 -17.35 -1.56 4.40
N ALA A 309 -17.22 -0.58 5.30
CA ALA A 309 -17.81 -0.67 6.63
C ALA A 309 -19.35 -0.70 6.53
N GLU A 310 -19.98 -1.58 7.30
CA GLU A 310 -21.44 -1.63 7.36
C GLU A 310 -21.96 -0.43 8.18
N GLY A 311 -22.74 0.44 7.53
CA GLY A 311 -23.32 1.59 8.21
C GLY A 311 -23.63 2.72 7.26
N THR A 312 -24.68 3.48 7.55
CA THR A 312 -24.98 4.73 6.82
C THR A 312 -24.60 5.96 7.61
N THR A 313 -24.04 5.80 8.82
CA THR A 313 -23.79 6.90 9.76
C THR A 313 -22.52 6.70 10.56
N PHE A 314 -21.90 7.79 11.02
CA PHE A 314 -20.88 7.78 12.08
C PHE A 314 -20.96 9.08 12.87
N THR A 315 -20.22 9.17 13.97
CA THR A 315 -20.18 10.39 14.79
C THR A 315 -18.76 10.92 14.87
N VAL A 316 -18.58 12.22 14.63
CA VAL A 316 -17.30 12.92 14.82
C VAL A 316 -17.37 13.74 16.09
N LYS A 317 -16.41 13.58 16.99
CA LYS A 317 -16.27 14.38 18.21
C LYS A 317 -14.99 15.18 18.13
N PHE A 318 -15.09 16.48 18.37
CA PHE A 318 -13.96 17.40 18.41
C PHE A 318 -13.66 17.77 19.85
N PHE A 319 -12.41 17.63 20.27
CA PHE A 319 -11.94 17.96 21.61
C PHE A 319 -10.88 19.06 21.52
N GLY A 320 -10.99 20.03 22.42
CA GLY A 320 -10.00 21.08 22.63
C GLY A 320 -9.46 21.03 24.07
N PRO A 321 -8.65 22.02 24.46
CA PRO A 321 -8.03 22.07 25.79
C PRO A 321 -9.04 22.03 26.97
N ASN A 322 -10.27 22.47 26.73
CA ASN A 322 -11.34 22.53 27.72
C ASN A 322 -12.34 21.36 27.64
N GLY A 323 -12.04 20.32 26.84
CA GLY A 323 -12.89 19.15 26.64
C GLY A 323 -13.62 19.16 25.30
N LEU A 324 -14.76 18.45 25.25
CA LEU A 324 -15.58 18.30 24.04
C LEU A 324 -16.07 19.67 23.55
N ILE A 325 -15.74 20.01 22.31
CA ILE A 325 -16.19 21.21 21.60
C ILE A 325 -17.56 20.94 20.99
N GLU A 326 -17.65 19.89 20.16
CA GLU A 326 -18.86 19.54 19.42
C GLU A 326 -18.86 18.05 19.08
N GLU A 327 -20.06 17.49 18.96
CA GLU A 327 -20.32 16.13 18.49
C GLU A 327 -21.27 16.23 17.30
N VAL A 328 -20.86 15.69 16.15
CA VAL A 328 -21.59 15.77 14.89
C VAL A 328 -21.94 14.37 14.41
N GLU A 329 -23.22 14.09 14.24
CA GLU A 329 -23.70 12.89 13.55
C GLU A 329 -23.64 13.10 12.03
N MET A 330 -23.03 12.15 11.34
CA MET A 330 -22.79 12.15 9.91
C MET A 330 -23.62 11.04 9.26
N GLU A 331 -24.19 11.28 8.09
CA GLU A 331 -24.90 10.27 7.30
C GLU A 331 -24.52 10.30 5.81
N THR A 332 -24.61 9.17 5.12
CA THR A 332 -24.35 9.08 3.68
C THR A 332 -25.33 9.92 2.87
N GLU A 333 -24.85 10.66 1.88
CA GLU A 333 -25.73 11.30 0.90
C GLU A 333 -26.37 10.23 -0.01
N ARG A 334 -27.72 10.19 -0.08
CA ARG A 334 -28.49 9.22 -0.88
C ARG A 334 -28.89 9.75 -2.25
#